data_AF-A0A916IG97-F1
#
_entry.id   AF-A0A916IG97-F1
#
_cell.length_a   1.000
_cell.length_b   1.000
_cell.length_c   1.000
_cell.angle_alpha   90.00
_cell.angle_beta   90.00
_cell.angle_gamma   90.00
#
_symmetry.space_group_name_H-M   'P 1'
#
loop_
_entity.id
_entity.type
_entity.pdbx_description
1 polymer ?
#
loop_
_entity_poly.entity_id
_entity_poly.type
_entity_poly.pdbx_seq_one_letter_code
_entity_poly.pdbx_strand_id
1 'polypeptide(L)'
;MSALPLAERERLLRLARQSGLKRRSAALAPIEPARRDTSLPLSFAQQRLWFLAQMGENHAYHVRFALRLDGALDRDALRCALNRLVARHEALRTCFEVVDGEPVQRIAAPDGGFTLQEHGLAEAVEQDAETALRRLVEHEAAAPFDLRNGPLARGRLVALAPERHALLLTLHHIVFDGWSMGVFMHELNTLYTAFAEGRDDPLPALPIQYADYATWQRRWLDGEVLQAQSAYWQQTLAGAPVLLELP
;
A
#
# COMPACT_ATOMS: atom_id res chain seq x y z
N MET A 1 3.41 -13.44 -19.97
CA MET A 1 3.96 -14.57 -19.21
C MET A 1 3.13 -15.81 -19.54
N SER A 2 3.64 -16.69 -20.40
CA SER A 2 2.93 -17.93 -20.75
C SER A 2 2.82 -18.83 -19.52
N ALA A 3 1.60 -19.26 -19.19
CA ALA A 3 1.39 -20.21 -18.11
C ALA A 3 2.06 -21.55 -18.47
N LEU A 4 2.73 -22.17 -17.49
CA LEU A 4 3.33 -23.49 -17.68
C LEU A 4 2.27 -24.51 -18.15
N PRO A 5 2.60 -25.40 -19.10
CA PRO A 5 1.70 -26.43 -19.57
C PRO A 5 1.10 -27.26 -18.41
N LEU A 6 -0.18 -27.62 -18.52
CA LEU A 6 -0.94 -28.31 -17.46
C LEU A 6 -0.22 -29.56 -16.93
N ALA A 7 0.42 -30.32 -17.82
CA ALA A 7 1.18 -31.52 -17.48
C ALA A 7 2.39 -31.23 -16.59
N GLU A 8 3.04 -30.08 -16.78
CA GLU A 8 4.19 -29.65 -15.98
C GLU A 8 3.73 -29.15 -14.60
N ARG A 9 2.58 -28.46 -14.56
CA ARG A 9 1.92 -28.03 -13.33
C ARG A 9 1.49 -29.23 -12.48
N GLU A 10 0.90 -30.25 -13.10
CA GLU A 10 0.52 -31.50 -12.42
C GLU A 10 1.73 -32.33 -12.00
N ARG A 11 2.84 -32.28 -12.75
CA ARG A 11 4.08 -32.95 -12.39
C ARG A 11 4.73 -32.28 -11.19
N LEU A 12 4.73 -30.94 -11.12
CA LEU A 12 5.17 -30.17 -9.95
C LEU A 12 4.29 -30.43 -8.73
N LEU A 13 2.96 -30.48 -8.90
CA LEU A 13 2.02 -30.82 -7.81
C LEU A 13 2.19 -32.26 -7.33
N ARG A 14 2.48 -33.21 -8.23
CA ARG A 14 2.81 -34.60 -7.87
C ARG A 14 4.16 -34.70 -7.18
N LEU A 15 5.19 -34.00 -7.66
CA LEU A 15 6.50 -33.92 -6.99
C LEU A 15 6.36 -33.32 -5.59
N ALA A 16 5.59 -32.24 -5.41
CA ALA A 16 5.33 -31.63 -4.10
C ALA A 16 4.57 -32.55 -3.13
N ARG A 17 3.76 -33.50 -3.65
CA ARG A 17 3.01 -34.49 -2.85
C ARG A 17 3.80 -35.78 -2.60
N GLN A 18 4.64 -36.21 -3.55
CA GLN A 18 5.39 -37.48 -3.52
C GLN A 18 6.77 -37.35 -2.88
N SER A 19 7.39 -36.17 -2.98
CA SER A 19 8.48 -35.85 -2.06
C SER A 19 7.84 -35.72 -0.68
N GLY A 20 7.93 -36.79 0.10
CA GLY A 20 7.88 -36.75 1.55
C GLY A 20 9.02 -35.89 2.10
N LEU A 21 9.10 -34.62 1.65
CA LEU A 21 9.55 -33.52 2.45
C LEU A 21 8.63 -33.55 3.67
N LYS A 22 9.02 -34.35 4.67
CA LYS A 22 8.87 -33.94 6.06
C LYS A 22 9.43 -32.53 6.12
N ARG A 23 8.59 -31.57 5.77
CA ARG A 23 8.79 -30.17 6.07
C ARG A 23 8.86 -30.17 7.59
N ARG A 24 10.07 -30.23 8.12
CA ARG A 24 10.45 -29.29 9.17
C ARG A 24 10.50 -27.88 8.56
N SER A 25 9.47 -27.46 7.81
CA SER A 25 9.04 -26.10 8.00
C SER A 25 8.34 -26.19 9.33
N ALA A 26 8.89 -25.60 10.38
CA ALA A 26 8.04 -25.19 11.50
C ALA A 26 6.81 -24.55 10.86
N ALA A 27 5.62 -25.15 11.06
CA ALA A 27 4.40 -24.58 10.52
C ALA A 27 4.39 -23.13 10.99
N LEU A 28 4.38 -22.18 10.05
CA LEU A 28 4.43 -20.77 10.39
C LEU A 28 3.28 -20.51 11.36
N ALA A 29 3.59 -19.94 12.52
CA ALA A 29 2.56 -19.56 13.47
C ALA A 29 1.57 -18.62 12.77
N PRO A 30 0.25 -18.74 13.02
CA PRO A 30 -0.71 -17.81 12.45
C PRO A 30 -0.39 -16.37 12.87
N ILE A 31 -0.79 -15.41 12.04
CA ILE A 31 -0.75 -14.00 12.42
C ILE A 31 -1.94 -13.76 13.37
N GLU A 32 -1.63 -13.32 14.58
CA GLU A 32 -2.63 -12.98 15.59
C GLU A 32 -2.75 -11.45 15.73
N PRO A 33 -3.94 -10.93 16.08
CA PRO A 33 -4.10 -9.52 16.39
C PRO A 33 -3.13 -9.05 17.47
N ALA A 34 -2.34 -8.02 17.17
CA ALA A 34 -1.45 -7.37 18.11
C ALA A 34 -2.23 -6.46 19.06
N ARG A 35 -1.70 -6.24 20.27
CA ARG A 35 -2.31 -5.30 21.20
C ARG A 35 -2.03 -3.86 20.76
N ARG A 36 -3.06 -3.03 20.70
CA ARG A 36 -2.97 -1.61 20.29
C ARG A 36 -2.50 -0.66 21.42
N ASP A 37 -2.41 -1.17 22.65
CA ASP A 37 -1.89 -0.45 23.82
C ASP A 37 -0.38 -0.64 24.04
N THR A 38 0.29 -1.32 23.11
CA THR A 38 1.75 -1.56 23.13
C THR A 38 2.44 -0.87 21.97
N SER A 39 3.76 -0.69 22.08
CA SER A 39 4.58 -0.23 20.95
C SER A 39 4.46 -1.19 19.77
N LEU A 40 4.08 -0.65 18.61
CA LEU A 40 3.89 -1.42 17.38
C LEU A 40 5.15 -1.27 16.51
N PRO A 41 5.95 -2.34 16.32
CA PRO A 41 7.19 -2.23 15.55
C PRO A 41 6.88 -2.05 14.06
N LEU A 42 7.82 -1.46 13.33
CA LEU A 42 7.80 -1.50 11.87
C LEU A 42 8.13 -2.91 11.38
N SER A 43 7.50 -3.32 10.27
CA SER A 43 8.00 -4.47 9.50
C SER A 43 9.42 -4.19 8.99
N PHE A 44 10.20 -5.21 8.60
CA PHE A 44 11.54 -4.98 8.04
C PHE A 44 11.50 -4.10 6.79
N ALA A 45 10.46 -4.24 5.97
CA ALA A 45 10.26 -3.40 4.78
C ALA A 45 9.93 -1.95 5.15
N GLN A 46 9.06 -1.73 6.14
CA GLN A 46 8.77 -0.40 6.65
C GLN A 46 10.03 0.24 7.27
N GLN A 47 10.82 -0.50 8.04
CA GLN A 47 12.05 0.01 8.66
C GLN A 47 13.07 0.45 7.61
N ARG A 48 13.24 -0.34 6.53
CA ARG A 48 14.07 0.06 5.39
C ARG A 48 13.59 1.37 4.76
N LEU A 49 12.30 1.49 4.45
CA LEU A 49 11.74 2.70 3.83
C LEU A 49 11.83 3.92 4.75
N TRP A 50 11.58 3.73 6.05
CA TRP A 50 11.74 4.78 7.05
C TRP A 50 13.19 5.27 7.12
N PHE A 51 14.17 4.34 7.13
CA PHE A 51 15.59 4.67 7.12
C PHE A 51 16.00 5.46 5.86
N LEU A 52 15.55 5.02 4.67
CA LEU A 52 15.81 5.72 3.41
C LEU A 52 15.20 7.14 3.39
N ALA A 53 14.01 7.30 3.99
CA ALA A 53 13.40 8.62 4.14
C ALA A 53 14.23 9.55 5.03
N GLN A 54 14.88 9.03 6.08
CA GLN A 54 15.80 9.83 6.93
C GLN A 54 17.05 10.29 6.16
N MET A 55 17.43 9.60 5.09
CA MET A 55 18.56 9.96 4.22
C MET A 55 18.17 10.89 3.05
N GLY A 56 16.91 11.30 2.96
CA GLY A 56 16.41 12.21 1.91
C GLY A 56 15.81 11.52 0.68
N GLU A 57 15.72 10.19 0.63
CA GLU A 57 15.17 9.45 -0.52
C GLU A 57 13.63 9.32 -0.54
N ASN A 58 12.90 10.26 0.07
CA ASN A 58 11.46 10.14 0.31
C ASN A 58 10.63 10.11 -1.00
N HIS A 59 10.92 11.00 -1.94
CA HIS A 59 10.13 11.17 -3.18
C HIS A 59 10.15 9.96 -4.13
N ALA A 60 11.22 9.16 -4.07
CA ALA A 60 11.38 7.95 -4.86
C ALA A 60 10.35 6.87 -4.48
N TYR A 61 9.77 6.96 -3.28
CA TYR A 61 8.83 5.99 -2.73
C TYR A 61 7.38 6.49 -2.73
N HIS A 62 7.03 7.46 -3.58
CA HIS A 62 5.63 7.79 -3.81
C HIS A 62 5.03 6.84 -4.84
N VAL A 63 3.92 6.20 -4.48
CA VAL A 63 3.04 5.46 -5.39
C VAL A 63 2.00 6.43 -5.92
N ARG A 64 1.90 6.54 -7.25
CA ARG A 64 1.07 7.53 -7.93
C ARG A 64 0.24 6.86 -9.00
N PHE A 65 -1.05 7.17 -9.06
CA PHE A 65 -1.93 6.69 -10.11
C PHE A 65 -3.08 7.68 -10.34
N ALA A 66 -3.61 7.65 -11.56
CA ALA A 66 -4.69 8.50 -12.00
C ALA A 66 -5.81 7.65 -12.62
N LEU A 67 -7.05 7.97 -12.29
CA LEU A 67 -8.23 7.38 -12.91
C LEU A 67 -8.95 8.46 -13.71
N ARG A 68 -9.26 8.17 -14.97
CA ARG A 68 -10.23 8.95 -15.74
C ARG A 68 -11.62 8.38 -15.45
N LEU A 69 -12.54 9.25 -15.07
CA LEU A 69 -13.91 8.92 -14.73
C LEU A 69 -14.81 9.63 -15.74
N ASP A 70 -15.45 8.85 -16.60
CA ASP A 70 -16.37 9.32 -17.63
C ASP A 70 -17.81 8.98 -17.22
N GLY A 71 -18.70 9.98 -17.30
CA GLY A 71 -20.09 9.92 -16.86
C GLY A 71 -20.38 10.78 -15.63
N ALA A 72 -21.63 10.71 -15.16
CA ALA A 72 -22.05 11.35 -13.92
C ALA A 72 -21.32 10.77 -12.72
N LEU A 73 -20.72 11.63 -11.90
CA LEU A 73 -19.99 11.25 -10.70
C LEU A 73 -20.73 11.72 -9.45
N ASP A 74 -21.11 10.78 -8.59
CA ASP A 74 -21.56 11.11 -7.24
C ASP A 74 -20.34 11.41 -6.36
N ARG A 75 -20.06 12.71 -6.18
CA ARG A 75 -18.87 13.17 -5.46
C ARG A 75 -18.93 12.85 -3.97
N ASP A 76 -20.13 12.85 -3.39
CA ASP A 76 -20.30 12.54 -1.98
C ASP A 76 -20.14 11.04 -1.72
N ALA A 77 -20.66 10.19 -2.60
CA ALA A 77 -20.39 8.75 -2.56
C ALA A 77 -18.89 8.44 -2.69
N LEU A 78 -18.18 9.12 -3.60
CA LEU A 78 -16.72 8.98 -3.73
C LEU A 78 -15.98 9.40 -2.47
N ARG A 79 -16.35 10.54 -1.88
CA ARG A 79 -15.75 11.04 -0.64
C ARG A 79 -16.00 10.07 0.52
N CYS A 80 -17.23 9.57 0.66
CA CYS A 80 -17.59 8.56 1.65
C CYS A 80 -16.80 7.25 1.45
N ALA A 81 -16.63 6.80 0.21
CA ALA A 81 -15.85 5.60 -0.11
C ALA A 81 -14.38 5.75 0.29
N LEU A 82 -13.74 6.86 -0.07
CA LEU A 82 -12.35 7.14 0.30
C LEU A 82 -12.17 7.28 1.82
N ASN A 83 -13.07 8.00 2.50
CA ASN A 83 -13.05 8.11 3.96
C ASN A 83 -13.18 6.74 4.62
N ARG A 84 -14.07 5.89 4.09
CA ARG A 84 -14.28 4.55 4.62
C ARG A 84 -13.06 3.66 4.43
N LEU A 85 -12.33 3.78 3.32
CA LEU A 85 -11.06 3.08 3.10
C LEU A 85 -10.01 3.48 4.16
N VAL A 86 -9.87 4.77 4.46
CA VAL A 86 -8.96 5.24 5.52
C VAL A 86 -9.37 4.71 6.90
N ALA A 87 -10.66 4.70 7.20
CA ALA A 87 -11.17 4.14 8.45
C ALA A 87 -10.88 2.63 8.56
N ARG A 88 -11.06 1.91 7.44
CA ARG A 88 -10.96 0.44 7.34
C ARG A 88 -9.53 -0.08 7.42
N HIS A 89 -8.58 0.59 6.76
CA HIS A 89 -7.18 0.15 6.67
C HIS A 89 -6.30 0.96 7.61
N GLU A 90 -5.81 0.34 8.68
CA GLU A 90 -4.90 0.99 9.63
C GLU A 90 -3.66 1.59 8.94
N ALA A 91 -3.15 0.93 7.90
CA ALA A 91 -2.00 1.40 7.14
C ALA A 91 -2.20 2.82 6.59
N LEU A 92 -3.39 3.16 6.08
CA LEU A 92 -3.67 4.48 5.48
C LEU A 92 -3.75 5.61 6.51
N ARG A 93 -3.86 5.27 7.80
CA ARG A 93 -3.88 6.20 8.93
C ARG A 93 -2.71 5.98 9.89
N THR A 94 -1.65 5.34 9.42
CA THR A 94 -0.42 5.09 10.19
C THR A 94 0.63 6.16 9.88
N CYS A 95 1.24 6.70 10.93
CA CYS A 95 2.45 7.52 10.90
C CYS A 95 3.58 6.80 11.65
N PHE A 96 4.80 7.32 11.55
CA PHE A 96 5.99 6.71 12.11
C PHE A 96 6.73 7.67 13.02
N GLU A 97 6.99 7.26 14.26
CA GLU A 97 7.73 8.06 15.24
C GLU A 97 8.84 7.24 15.87
N VAL A 98 9.70 7.89 16.65
CA VAL A 98 10.77 7.24 17.39
C VAL A 98 10.42 7.29 18.87
N VAL A 99 10.36 6.13 19.51
CA VAL A 99 10.16 5.96 20.95
C VAL A 99 11.34 5.15 21.48
N ASP A 100 12.04 5.68 22.47
CA ASP A 100 13.22 5.05 23.09
C ASP A 100 14.31 4.63 22.07
N GLY A 101 14.48 5.42 21.01
CA GLY A 101 15.48 5.19 19.96
C GLY A 101 15.03 4.24 18.85
N GLU A 102 13.85 3.63 18.95
CA GLU A 102 13.33 2.68 17.96
C GLU A 102 12.17 3.30 17.15
N PRO A 103 12.11 3.10 15.83
CA PRO A 103 10.96 3.51 15.04
C PRO A 103 9.75 2.63 15.35
N VAL A 104 8.59 3.25 15.52
CA VAL A 104 7.32 2.60 15.85
C VAL A 104 6.19 3.13 14.95
N GLN A 105 5.14 2.32 14.77
CA GLN A 105 3.91 2.70 14.09
C GLN A 105 2.97 3.38 15.06
N ARG A 106 2.52 4.59 14.73
CA ARG A 106 1.46 5.31 15.42
C ARG A 106 0.22 5.35 14.54
N ILE A 107 -0.82 4.64 14.95
CA ILE A 107 -2.06 4.50 14.18
C ILE A 107 -3.08 5.51 14.71
N ALA A 108 -3.53 6.44 13.86
CA ALA A 108 -4.54 7.44 14.23
C ALA A 108 -5.95 6.83 14.36
N ALA A 109 -6.89 7.54 14.98
CA ALA A 109 -8.30 7.13 15.03
C ALA A 109 -8.92 7.05 13.60
N PRO A 110 -9.99 6.25 13.40
CA PRO A 110 -10.57 6.00 12.08
C PRO A 110 -11.42 7.16 11.52
N ASP A 111 -11.49 8.30 12.18
CA ASP A 111 -12.36 9.44 11.88
C ASP A 111 -11.67 10.56 11.06
N GLY A 112 -10.37 10.46 10.80
CA GLY A 112 -9.61 11.49 10.09
C GLY A 112 -9.97 11.68 8.61
N GLY A 113 -10.62 10.68 7.98
CA GLY A 113 -11.01 10.73 6.56
C GLY A 113 -9.83 10.74 5.58
N PHE A 114 -10.14 10.79 4.28
CA PHE A 114 -9.16 10.88 3.20
C PHE A 114 -8.91 12.34 2.82
N THR A 115 -7.64 12.71 2.62
CA THR A 115 -7.28 14.07 2.18
C THR A 115 -7.52 14.21 0.68
N LEU A 116 -8.75 14.56 0.31
CA LEU A 116 -9.15 14.83 -1.07
C LEU A 116 -9.30 16.34 -1.30
N GLN A 117 -8.60 16.88 -2.30
CA GLN A 117 -8.81 18.25 -2.76
C GLN A 117 -9.61 18.27 -4.07
N GLU A 118 -10.58 19.16 -4.20
CA GLU A 118 -11.35 19.31 -5.44
C GLU A 118 -10.86 20.51 -6.27
N HIS A 119 -10.77 20.31 -7.58
CA HIS A 119 -10.36 21.33 -8.55
C HIS A 119 -11.35 21.40 -9.71
N GLY A 120 -11.85 22.60 -10.02
CA GLY A 120 -12.71 22.83 -11.17
C GLY A 120 -11.90 23.34 -12.36
N LEU A 121 -11.88 22.59 -13.46
CA LEU A 121 -11.34 23.00 -14.75
C LEU A 121 -12.40 22.97 -15.87
N ALA A 122 -13.66 22.69 -15.53
CA ALA A 122 -14.74 22.48 -16.49
C ALA A 122 -15.09 23.73 -17.33
N GLU A 123 -14.72 24.92 -16.88
CA GLU A 123 -14.95 26.19 -17.59
C GLU A 123 -13.71 26.65 -18.39
N ALA A 124 -12.59 25.93 -18.32
CA ALA A 124 -11.38 26.27 -19.07
C ALA A 124 -11.47 25.78 -20.52
N VAL A 125 -10.76 26.45 -21.44
CA VAL A 125 -10.55 25.94 -22.80
C VAL A 125 -9.83 24.59 -22.71
N GLU A 126 -10.20 23.61 -23.53
CA GLU A 126 -9.76 22.21 -23.37
C GLU A 126 -8.23 22.03 -23.36
N GLN A 127 -7.49 22.79 -24.18
CA GLN A 127 -6.01 22.79 -24.16
C GLN A 127 -5.43 23.34 -22.84
N ASP A 128 -6.11 24.30 -22.22
CA ASP A 128 -5.71 24.86 -20.93
C ASP A 128 -6.04 23.89 -19.79
N ALA A 129 -7.15 23.14 -19.90
CA ALA A 129 -7.54 22.12 -18.92
C ALA A 129 -6.55 20.94 -18.85
N GLU A 130 -6.11 20.41 -20.00
CA GLU A 130 -5.12 19.32 -20.02
C GLU A 130 -3.74 19.79 -19.51
N THR A 131 -3.34 21.01 -19.86
CA THR A 131 -2.10 21.62 -19.34
C THR A 131 -2.17 21.83 -17.83
N ALA A 132 -3.30 22.33 -17.32
CA ALA A 132 -3.52 22.49 -15.89
C ALA A 132 -3.56 21.13 -15.16
N LEU A 133 -4.18 20.10 -15.75
CA LEU A 133 -4.17 18.75 -15.20
C LEU A 133 -2.75 18.19 -15.07
N ARG A 134 -1.89 18.37 -16.08
CA ARG A 134 -0.48 17.95 -16.01
C ARG A 134 0.27 18.64 -14.88
N ARG A 135 0.06 19.96 -14.69
CA ARG A 135 0.65 20.69 -13.56
C ARG A 135 0.19 20.14 -12.21
N LEU A 136 -1.09 19.76 -12.09
CA LEU A 136 -1.61 19.13 -10.87
C LEU A 136 -0.97 17.75 -10.62
N VAL A 137 -0.77 16.95 -11.68
CA VAL A 137 -0.06 15.66 -11.60
C VAL A 137 1.39 15.85 -11.14
N GLU A 138 2.11 16.81 -11.72
CA GLU A 138 3.48 17.13 -11.34
C GLU A 138 3.58 17.63 -9.90
N HIS A 139 2.65 18.49 -9.48
CA HIS A 139 2.56 18.97 -8.10
C HIS A 139 2.32 17.82 -7.13
N GLU A 140 1.37 16.92 -7.43
CA GLU A 140 1.13 15.72 -6.63
C GLU A 140 2.36 14.82 -6.56
N ALA A 141 3.10 14.73 -7.67
CA ALA A 141 4.29 13.92 -7.71
C ALA A 141 5.44 14.48 -6.85
N ALA A 142 5.59 15.82 -6.82
CA ALA A 142 6.67 16.52 -6.17
C ALA A 142 6.42 16.79 -4.67
N ALA A 143 5.18 17.04 -4.24
CA ALA A 143 4.91 17.39 -2.86
C ALA A 143 5.34 16.26 -1.89
N PRO A 144 6.17 16.53 -0.87
CA PRO A 144 6.68 15.48 0.02
C PRO A 144 5.58 14.88 0.90
N PHE A 145 5.86 13.72 1.50
CA PHE A 145 5.12 13.21 2.64
C PHE A 145 5.94 13.39 3.93
N ASP A 146 5.29 13.83 4.99
CA ASP A 146 5.85 13.80 6.34
C ASP A 146 5.48 12.47 7.00
N LEU A 147 6.43 11.53 7.09
CA LEU A 147 6.22 10.22 7.68
C LEU A 147 5.82 10.30 9.16
N ARG A 148 6.17 11.40 9.85
CA ARG A 148 5.89 11.58 11.28
C ARG A 148 4.48 12.08 11.53
N ASN A 149 3.97 12.98 10.71
CA ASN A 149 2.69 13.65 10.98
C ASN A 149 1.57 13.25 10.02
N GLY A 150 1.93 12.67 8.86
CA GLY A 150 0.96 12.28 7.83
C GLY A 150 0.13 13.46 7.31
N PRO A 151 -0.98 13.16 6.62
CA PRO A 151 -1.39 11.84 6.14
C PRO A 151 -0.46 11.32 5.03
N LEU A 152 -0.35 9.99 4.89
CA LEU A 152 0.52 9.32 3.90
C LEU A 152 -0.23 8.85 2.65
N ALA A 153 -1.48 9.31 2.51
CA ALA A 153 -2.33 9.12 1.36
C ALA A 153 -3.12 10.42 1.12
N ARG A 154 -3.12 10.90 -0.12
CA ARG A 154 -3.85 12.10 -0.52
C ARG A 154 -4.30 11.98 -1.97
N GLY A 155 -5.22 12.85 -2.37
CA GLY A 155 -5.67 12.88 -3.74
C GLY A 155 -6.26 14.21 -4.18
N ARG A 156 -6.49 14.30 -5.49
CA ARG A 156 -7.22 15.40 -6.12
C ARG A 156 -8.31 14.86 -7.01
N LEU A 157 -9.52 15.38 -6.87
CA LEU A 157 -10.58 15.19 -7.84
C LEU A 157 -10.64 16.44 -8.73
N VAL A 158 -10.41 16.27 -10.02
CA VAL A 158 -10.38 17.35 -11.00
C VAL A 158 -11.57 17.19 -11.94
N ALA A 159 -12.49 18.15 -11.93
CA ALA A 159 -13.60 18.20 -12.88
C ALA A 159 -13.11 18.84 -14.20
N LEU A 160 -13.03 18.05 -15.27
CA LEU A 160 -12.55 18.47 -16.60
C LEU A 160 -13.71 18.92 -17.51
N ALA A 161 -14.89 18.35 -17.31
CA ALA A 161 -16.16 18.70 -17.96
C ALA A 161 -17.32 18.21 -17.05
N PRO A 162 -18.60 18.50 -17.36
CA PRO A 162 -19.73 18.05 -16.53
C PRO A 162 -19.73 16.55 -16.23
N GLU A 163 -19.31 15.71 -17.20
CA GLU A 163 -19.25 14.25 -17.08
C GLU A 163 -17.83 13.70 -17.30
N ARG A 164 -16.79 14.53 -17.16
CA ARG A 164 -15.39 14.06 -17.28
C ARG A 164 -14.60 14.52 -16.08
N HIS A 165 -13.99 13.57 -15.38
CA HIS A 165 -13.21 13.83 -14.18
C HIS A 165 -11.89 13.07 -14.20
N ALA A 166 -10.89 13.59 -13.50
CA ALA A 166 -9.67 12.88 -13.18
C ALA A 166 -9.52 12.77 -11.66
N LEU A 167 -9.40 11.55 -11.15
CA LEU A 167 -9.03 11.29 -9.76
C LEU A 167 -7.55 10.96 -9.70
N LEU A 168 -6.77 11.85 -9.10
CA LEU A 168 -5.34 11.67 -8.84
C LEU A 168 -5.15 11.16 -7.41
N LEU A 169 -4.38 10.10 -7.24
CA LEU A 169 -4.09 9.51 -5.93
C LEU A 169 -2.58 9.34 -5.76
N THR A 170 -2.08 9.81 -4.63
CA THR A 170 -0.67 9.76 -4.26
C THR A 170 -0.56 9.20 -2.86
N LEU A 171 0.25 8.16 -2.68
CA LEU A 171 0.48 7.49 -1.40
C LEU A 171 1.97 7.23 -1.20
N HIS A 172 2.41 7.11 0.05
CA HIS A 172 3.77 6.68 0.34
C HIS A 172 3.87 5.14 0.35
N HIS A 173 4.93 4.57 -0.25
CA HIS A 173 5.11 3.11 -0.39
C HIS A 173 5.25 2.39 0.97
N ILE A 174 5.55 3.12 2.04
CA ILE A 174 5.60 2.59 3.42
C ILE A 174 4.23 2.12 3.94
N VAL A 175 3.13 2.62 3.36
CA VAL A 175 1.75 2.26 3.71
C VAL A 175 0.98 1.63 2.53
N PHE A 176 1.64 1.41 1.39
CA PHE A 176 0.96 0.96 0.17
C PHE A 176 1.94 0.26 -0.80
N ASP A 177 1.48 -0.76 -1.51
CA ASP A 177 2.27 -1.46 -2.52
C ASP A 177 1.43 -1.91 -3.72
N GLY A 178 2.07 -2.62 -4.66
CA GLY A 178 1.40 -3.11 -5.87
C GLY A 178 0.26 -4.10 -5.60
N TRP A 179 0.32 -4.89 -4.52
CA TRP A 179 -0.77 -5.81 -4.16
C TRP A 179 -1.93 -5.04 -3.54
N SER A 180 -1.60 -4.08 -2.67
CA SER A 180 -2.54 -3.15 -2.03
C SER A 180 -3.34 -2.37 -3.07
N MET A 181 -2.78 -2.05 -4.24
CA MET A 181 -3.50 -1.43 -5.35
C MET A 181 -4.73 -2.21 -5.78
N GLY A 182 -4.61 -3.53 -5.96
CA GLY A 182 -5.74 -4.36 -6.38
C GLY A 182 -6.86 -4.38 -5.34
N VAL A 183 -6.49 -4.49 -4.06
CA VAL A 183 -7.45 -4.43 -2.93
C VAL A 183 -8.12 -3.06 -2.86
N PHE A 184 -7.34 -1.99 -2.91
CA PHE A 184 -7.83 -0.62 -2.84
C PHE A 184 -8.84 -0.31 -3.95
N MET A 185 -8.53 -0.67 -5.20
CA MET A 185 -9.45 -0.43 -6.32
C MET A 185 -10.73 -1.23 -6.21
N HIS A 186 -10.63 -2.51 -5.82
CA HIS A 186 -11.80 -3.36 -5.62
C HIS A 186 -12.73 -2.82 -4.52
N GLU A 187 -12.16 -2.45 -3.38
CA GLU A 187 -12.93 -1.92 -2.25
C GLU A 187 -13.46 -0.50 -2.53
N LEU A 188 -12.69 0.36 -3.21
CA LEU A 188 -13.15 1.69 -3.64
C LEU A 188 -14.39 1.57 -4.52
N ASN A 189 -14.36 0.70 -5.53
CA ASN A 189 -15.51 0.46 -6.40
C ASN A 189 -16.71 -0.07 -5.61
N THR A 190 -16.49 -1.06 -4.75
CA THR A 190 -17.55 -1.67 -3.93
C THR A 190 -18.22 -0.66 -3.00
N LEU A 191 -17.42 0.17 -2.32
CA LEU A 191 -17.91 1.21 -1.43
C LEU A 191 -18.61 2.34 -2.19
N TYR A 192 -18.03 2.78 -3.30
CA TYR A 192 -18.63 3.82 -4.15
C TYR A 192 -20.02 3.39 -4.63
N THR A 193 -20.15 2.17 -5.18
CA THR A 193 -21.44 1.64 -5.64
C THR A 193 -22.46 1.58 -4.50
N ALA A 194 -22.06 1.10 -3.32
CA ALA A 194 -22.97 1.03 -2.17
C ALA A 194 -23.46 2.42 -1.76
N PHE A 195 -22.54 3.38 -1.60
CA PHE A 195 -22.90 4.73 -1.14
C PHE A 195 -23.68 5.54 -2.19
N ALA A 196 -23.38 5.39 -3.48
CA ALA A 196 -24.15 6.02 -4.56
C ALA A 196 -25.59 5.49 -4.64
N GLU A 197 -25.82 4.24 -4.19
CA GLU A 197 -27.15 3.63 -4.08
C GLU A 197 -27.82 3.89 -2.71
N GLY A 198 -27.18 4.66 -1.82
CA GLY A 198 -27.67 4.92 -0.46
C GLY A 198 -27.64 3.70 0.47
N ARG A 199 -26.80 2.70 0.18
CA ARG A 199 -26.59 1.51 1.00
C ARG A 199 -25.39 1.70 1.94
N ASP A 200 -25.39 0.94 3.04
CA ASP A 200 -24.26 0.89 3.99
C ASP A 200 -23.04 0.14 3.41
N ASP A 201 -21.90 0.23 4.12
CA ASP A 201 -20.66 -0.51 3.82
C ASP A 201 -20.90 -2.03 3.78
N PRO A 202 -20.76 -2.70 2.62
CA PRO A 202 -20.98 -4.13 2.48
C PRO A 202 -19.73 -4.98 2.78
N LEU A 203 -18.57 -4.36 3.03
CA LEU A 203 -17.31 -5.09 3.17
C LEU A 203 -17.22 -5.78 4.54
N PRO A 204 -16.84 -7.07 4.60
CA PRO A 204 -16.66 -7.76 5.88
C PRO A 204 -15.52 -7.14 6.68
N ALA A 205 -15.57 -7.25 8.01
CA ALA A 205 -14.48 -6.80 8.87
C ALA A 205 -13.15 -7.49 8.49
N LEU A 206 -12.06 -6.73 8.53
CA LEU A 206 -10.72 -7.28 8.31
C LEU A 206 -10.26 -7.98 9.59
N PRO A 207 -9.97 -9.30 9.56
CA PRO A 207 -9.57 -10.04 10.75
C PRO A 207 -8.15 -9.69 11.23
N ILE A 208 -7.32 -9.15 10.33
CA ILE A 208 -5.91 -8.83 10.54
C ILE A 208 -5.61 -7.50 9.85
N GLN A 209 -4.76 -6.69 10.48
CA GLN A 209 -4.24 -5.43 9.98
C GLN A 209 -2.72 -5.49 9.82
N TYR A 210 -2.14 -4.49 9.14
CA TYR A 210 -0.71 -4.51 8.83
C TYR A 210 0.18 -4.50 10.08
N ALA A 211 -0.23 -3.81 11.15
CA ALA A 211 0.52 -3.80 12.41
C ALA A 211 0.59 -5.18 13.09
N ASP A 212 -0.41 -6.03 12.88
CA ASP A 212 -0.43 -7.41 13.36
C ASP A 212 0.64 -8.23 12.62
N TYR A 213 0.68 -8.09 11.29
CA TYR A 213 1.72 -8.70 10.45
C TYR A 213 3.11 -8.22 10.84
N ALA A 214 3.32 -6.91 11.05
CA ALA A 214 4.62 -6.36 11.42
C ALA A 214 5.10 -6.93 12.77
N THR A 215 4.20 -7.01 13.75
CA THR A 215 4.47 -7.60 15.07
C THR A 215 4.80 -9.10 14.95
N TRP A 216 4.00 -9.84 14.19
CA TRP A 216 4.24 -11.26 13.92
C TRP A 216 5.58 -11.49 13.21
N GLN A 217 5.91 -10.69 12.20
CA GLN A 217 7.14 -10.82 11.42
C GLN A 217 8.36 -10.66 12.33
N ARG A 218 8.34 -9.67 13.24
CA ARG A 218 9.44 -9.43 14.19
C ARG A 218 9.65 -10.57 15.16
N ARG A 219 8.57 -11.23 15.60
CA ARG A 219 8.66 -12.40 16.48
C ARG A 219 9.13 -13.65 15.74
N TRP A 220 8.70 -13.82 14.49
CA TRP A 220 8.99 -15.02 13.73
C TRP A 220 10.40 -15.01 13.12
N LEU A 221 10.83 -13.89 12.53
CA LEU A 221 12.17 -13.71 11.98
C LEU A 221 13.14 -13.22 13.06
N ASP A 222 13.33 -14.06 14.08
CA ASP A 222 14.28 -13.82 15.16
C ASP A 222 15.13 -15.07 15.42
N GLY A 223 16.24 -14.90 16.14
CA GLY A 223 17.13 -15.97 16.57
C GLY A 223 17.58 -16.89 15.43
N GLU A 224 17.37 -18.20 15.60
CA GLU A 224 17.82 -19.23 14.65
C GLU A 224 17.21 -19.08 13.25
N VAL A 225 15.95 -18.64 13.15
CA VAL A 225 15.28 -18.49 11.85
C VAL A 225 15.93 -17.38 11.04
N LEU A 226 16.17 -16.23 11.67
CA LEU A 226 16.83 -15.11 11.03
C LEU A 226 18.27 -15.47 10.61
N GLN A 227 19.02 -16.14 11.49
CA GLN A 227 20.37 -16.60 11.20
C GLN A 227 20.42 -17.57 10.02
N ALA A 228 19.52 -18.55 9.98
CA ALA A 228 19.44 -19.52 8.89
C ALA A 228 19.09 -18.86 7.54
N GLN A 229 18.10 -17.95 7.52
CA GLN A 229 17.73 -17.21 6.32
C GLN A 229 18.87 -16.30 5.84
N SER A 230 19.56 -15.62 6.77
CA SER A 230 20.69 -14.75 6.45
C SER A 230 21.86 -15.57 5.87
N ALA A 231 22.24 -16.67 6.53
CA ALA A 231 23.32 -17.54 6.07
C ALA A 231 23.05 -18.11 4.67
N TYR A 232 21.81 -18.50 4.39
CA TYR A 232 21.41 -18.94 3.06
C TYR A 232 21.66 -17.88 1.99
N TRP A 233 21.21 -16.63 2.22
CA TRP A 233 21.40 -15.55 1.23
C TRP A 233 22.87 -15.14 1.09
N GLN A 234 23.63 -15.12 2.19
CA GLN A 234 25.07 -14.85 2.15
C GLN A 234 25.83 -15.92 1.33
N GLN A 235 25.50 -17.20 1.51
CA GLN A 235 26.08 -18.29 0.74
C GLN A 235 25.64 -18.26 -0.73
N THR A 236 24.36 -18.00 -0.98
CA THR A 236 23.81 -17.96 -2.35
C THR A 236 24.40 -16.82 -3.17
N LEU A 237 24.62 -15.67 -2.54
CA LEU A 237 25.21 -14.49 -3.17
C LEU A 237 26.74 -14.46 -3.07
N ALA A 238 27.36 -15.51 -2.53
CA ALA A 238 28.81 -15.62 -2.46
C ALA A 238 29.40 -15.65 -3.89
N GLY A 239 30.29 -14.71 -4.18
CA GLY A 239 30.89 -14.57 -5.51
C GLY A 239 29.99 -13.89 -6.55
N ALA A 240 28.83 -13.34 -6.16
CA ALA A 240 28.06 -12.47 -7.04
C ALA A 240 28.92 -11.24 -7.44
N PRO A 241 28.89 -10.83 -8.73
CA PRO A 241 29.67 -9.69 -9.17
C PRO A 241 29.21 -8.43 -8.43
N VAL A 242 30.18 -7.68 -7.90
CA VAL A 242 29.94 -6.42 -7.17
C VAL A 242 29.33 -5.35 -8.10
N LEU A 243 29.68 -5.42 -9.38
CA LEU A 243 29.17 -4.54 -10.43
C LEU A 243 28.76 -5.41 -11.62
N LEU A 244 27.53 -5.24 -12.06
CA LEU A 244 27.07 -5.75 -13.35
C LEU A 244 27.14 -4.58 -14.33
N GLU A 245 28.13 -4.58 -15.22
CA GLU A 245 28.19 -3.61 -16.31
C GLU A 245 27.04 -3.89 -17.28
N LEU A 246 26.20 -2.88 -17.52
CA LEU A 246 25.19 -2.91 -18.57
C LEU A 246 25.83 -2.42 -19.88
N PRO A 247 25.49 -3.04 -21.04
CA PRO A 247 25.96 -2.59 -22.35
C PRO A 247 25.48 -1.17 -22.72
#